data_AF-A0A2U8P1V1-F1
#
_entry.id   AF-A0A2U8P1V1-F1
#
_cell.length_a   1.000
_cell.length_b   1.000
_cell.length_c   1.000
_cell.angle_alpha   90.00
_cell.angle_beta   90.00
_cell.angle_gamma   90.00
#
_symmetry.space_group_name_H-M   'P 1'
#
loop_
_entity.id
_entity.type
_entity.pdbx_description
1 polymer ?
#
loop_
_entity_poly.entity_id
_entity_poly.type
_entity_poly.pdbx_seq_one_letter_code
_entity_poly.pdbx_strand_id
1 'polypeptide(L)'
;MALVTAPTKACVVNPLKMSQPIGGAYAFMGLRGAMPLLHGSQGCTSFGLTLFVRHFKEAIPLQTTAMSEVATVLGGYENLEQAILNISKRAKPKIIGICSTGVTETNGDDVEAYLKLIRSAYPQLTKLPLVYVSTPDFKGAFQDGWEKAVARMVEVLVDRPSANGLRDPSKVNVLPGCHLTPGDLDELRALLEDFGLYPSFLPDLAGSLDGHIPDEFTSTTIGGIDVDEIASMGRAGWTIAIGAQMQRAAEVMQTKTGVPFRVFERLCGLHPNDDFMMFLSEISGRPIPSKYRRQRSQLADAMLDAHFHIGGRKVAIGAEPDLLFDLSGMLHDMGAQVTVAVTTTQSEVIERIRTKEVLIGDLEDLEGFAKEKHCDLLITHSHGRQAAGRLKVPFYRVGFPIFDRLGAGHQVSVGYRGTRNVIFQIANLVIAHRDENDRPTPDRWRTTPGLPQHVGHRRSTGAPERSIA
;
A
#
# COMPACT_ATOMS: atom_id res chain seq x y z
N MET A 1 1.16 6.35 -24.08
CA MET A 1 1.80 5.48 -23.09
C MET A 1 3.00 6.23 -22.55
N ALA A 2 3.23 6.19 -21.25
CA ALA A 2 4.39 6.81 -20.62
C ALA A 2 5.66 6.00 -20.94
N LEU A 3 6.81 6.68 -21.08
CA LEU A 3 8.10 6.01 -21.16
C LEU A 3 8.48 5.50 -19.76
N VAL A 4 8.86 4.24 -19.66
CA VAL A 4 9.39 3.68 -18.40
C VAL A 4 10.91 3.72 -18.43
N THR A 5 11.50 4.34 -17.42
CA THR A 5 12.96 4.45 -17.29
C THR A 5 13.42 3.89 -15.95
N ALA A 6 14.66 3.44 -15.91
CA ALA A 6 15.34 3.03 -14.70
C ALA A 6 16.61 3.89 -14.52
N PRO A 7 16.95 4.31 -13.29
CA PRO A 7 18.16 5.06 -13.02
C PRO A 7 19.39 4.27 -13.43
N THR A 8 20.36 4.96 -14.03
CA THR A 8 21.70 4.40 -14.31
C THR A 8 22.66 4.59 -13.13
N LYS A 9 22.20 5.21 -12.03
CA LYS A 9 23.02 5.48 -10.84
C LYS A 9 23.28 4.21 -10.03
N ALA A 10 24.50 4.09 -9.51
CA ALA A 10 24.93 2.94 -8.71
C ALA A 10 24.49 3.02 -7.23
N CYS A 11 24.13 4.21 -6.74
CA CYS A 11 23.73 4.45 -5.36
C CYS A 11 22.23 4.79 -5.31
N VAL A 12 21.51 4.13 -4.38
CA VAL A 12 20.12 4.45 -4.05
C VAL A 12 20.11 5.33 -2.81
N VAL A 13 19.48 6.50 -2.90
CA VAL A 13 19.43 7.50 -1.83
C VAL A 13 18.00 7.67 -1.35
N ASN A 14 17.78 7.42 -0.05
CA ASN A 14 16.46 7.43 0.58
C ASN A 14 15.46 6.54 -0.21
N PRO A 15 15.62 5.21 -0.16
CA PRO A 15 14.88 4.30 -1.02
C PRO A 15 13.36 4.47 -0.90
N LEU A 16 12.67 4.50 -2.04
CA LEU A 16 11.21 4.37 -2.12
C LEU A 16 10.80 2.90 -1.99
N LYS A 17 11.60 2.00 -2.58
CA LYS A 17 11.37 0.55 -2.60
C LYS A 17 11.62 -0.08 -1.23
N MET A 18 10.72 -0.97 -0.84
CA MET A 18 10.91 -1.95 0.24
C MET A 18 10.97 -3.37 -0.33
N SER A 19 11.44 -4.35 0.46
CA SER A 19 11.73 -5.69 -0.03
C SER A 19 10.51 -6.64 -0.07
N GLN A 20 10.60 -7.66 -0.92
CA GLN A 20 9.56 -8.68 -1.09
C GLN A 20 9.18 -9.44 0.19
N PRO A 21 10.12 -9.87 1.07
CA PRO A 21 9.75 -10.62 2.28
C PRO A 21 8.82 -9.84 3.19
N ILE A 22 8.98 -8.52 3.24
CA ILE A 22 8.11 -7.64 4.04
C ILE A 22 6.72 -7.58 3.41
N GLY A 23 6.61 -7.50 2.08
CA GLY A 23 5.32 -7.57 1.38
C GLY A 23 4.62 -8.92 1.53
N GLY A 24 5.37 -10.02 1.45
CA GLY A 24 4.82 -11.37 1.66
C GLY A 24 4.39 -11.60 3.11
N ALA A 25 5.20 -11.19 4.09
CA ALA A 25 4.84 -11.24 5.50
C ALA A 25 3.61 -10.38 5.80
N TYR A 26 3.48 -9.21 5.18
CA TYR A 26 2.30 -8.35 5.30
C TYR A 26 1.03 -9.05 4.80
N ALA A 27 1.11 -9.79 3.69
CA ALA A 27 -0.03 -10.57 3.20
C ALA A 27 -0.46 -11.66 4.21
N PHE A 28 0.49 -12.33 4.86
CA PHE A 28 0.18 -13.31 5.90
C PHE A 28 -0.41 -12.70 7.17
N MET A 29 -0.25 -11.39 7.40
CA MET A 29 -0.86 -10.73 8.54
C MET A 29 -2.39 -10.67 8.45
N GLY A 30 -2.96 -10.70 7.24
CA GLY A 30 -4.42 -10.70 7.03
C GLY A 30 -5.12 -12.04 7.24
N LEU A 31 -4.42 -13.06 7.77
CA LEU A 31 -4.97 -14.38 8.06
C LEU A 31 -5.15 -14.56 9.56
N ARG A 32 -6.14 -15.33 9.98
CA ARG A 32 -6.43 -15.59 11.39
C ARG A 32 -5.53 -16.60 12.04
N GLY A 33 -4.94 -16.22 13.18
CA GLY A 33 -4.05 -17.10 13.95
C GLY A 33 -2.78 -17.45 13.18
N ALA A 34 -2.33 -16.58 12.28
CA ALA A 34 -1.15 -16.76 11.46
C ALA A 34 0.13 -16.37 12.22
N MET A 35 1.23 -17.05 11.87
CA MET A 35 2.58 -16.65 12.23
C MET A 35 3.41 -16.45 10.97
N PRO A 36 3.58 -15.20 10.50
CA PRO A 36 4.58 -14.87 9.49
C PRO A 36 6.01 -15.16 9.99
N LEU A 37 6.82 -15.81 9.16
CA LEU A 37 8.17 -16.26 9.46
C LEU A 37 9.10 -15.87 8.31
N LEU A 38 10.11 -15.04 8.59
CA LEU A 38 11.19 -14.77 7.64
C LEU A 38 12.30 -15.82 7.79
N HIS A 39 12.51 -16.61 6.75
CA HIS A 39 13.60 -17.57 6.68
C HIS A 39 14.89 -16.83 6.30
N GLY A 40 15.75 -16.60 7.29
CA GLY A 40 16.98 -15.85 7.13
C GLY A 40 17.55 -15.33 8.45
N SER A 41 18.33 -14.26 8.38
CA SER A 41 18.92 -13.61 9.56
C SER A 41 17.89 -12.82 10.38
N GLN A 42 18.18 -12.62 11.66
CA GLN A 42 17.26 -11.92 12.58
C GLN A 42 17.05 -10.45 12.21
N GLY A 43 18.04 -9.80 11.59
CA GLY A 43 18.00 -8.37 11.26
C GLY A 43 16.85 -7.99 10.33
N CYS A 44 16.59 -8.79 9.28
CA CYS A 44 15.49 -8.57 8.34
C CYS A 44 14.14 -8.50 9.05
N THR A 45 13.95 -9.35 10.07
CA THR A 45 12.71 -9.41 10.85
C THR A 45 12.54 -8.21 11.76
N SER A 46 13.59 -7.81 12.49
CA SER A 46 13.54 -6.65 13.38
C SER A 46 13.21 -5.34 12.66
N PHE A 47 13.75 -5.15 11.44
CA PHE A 47 13.42 -3.98 10.61
C PHE A 47 11.97 -4.00 10.14
N GLY A 48 11.50 -5.13 9.60
CA GLY A 48 10.10 -5.31 9.20
C GLY A 48 9.13 -5.05 10.35
N LEU A 49 9.41 -5.64 11.51
CA LEU A 49 8.63 -5.46 12.72
C LEU A 49 8.54 -3.98 13.13
N THR A 50 9.66 -3.26 13.10
CA THR A 50 9.69 -1.83 13.45
C THR A 50 8.81 -1.00 12.51
N LEU A 51 8.80 -1.31 11.21
CA LEU A 51 7.97 -0.59 10.24
C LEU A 51 6.48 -0.85 10.47
N PHE A 52 6.07 -2.11 10.65
CA PHE A 52 4.68 -2.45 10.90
C PHE A 52 4.17 -1.85 12.22
N VAL A 53 4.90 -2.01 13.32
CA VAL A 53 4.53 -1.43 14.62
C VAL A 53 4.40 0.09 14.53
N ARG A 54 5.31 0.76 13.81
CA ARG A 54 5.23 2.22 13.65
C ARG A 54 4.10 2.66 12.72
N HIS A 55 3.68 1.84 11.76
CA HIS A 55 2.57 2.15 10.87
C HIS A 55 1.22 1.94 11.57
N PHE A 56 0.99 0.74 12.11
CA PHE A 56 -0.30 0.34 12.70
C PHE A 56 -0.45 0.78 14.16
N LYS A 57 0.67 1.02 14.86
CA LYS A 57 0.70 1.27 16.33
C LYS A 57 0.20 0.09 17.14
N GLU A 58 0.43 -1.12 16.64
CA GLU A 58 -0.05 -2.39 17.20
C GLU A 58 1.09 -3.38 17.47
N ALA A 59 0.79 -4.44 18.22
CA ALA A 59 1.69 -5.57 18.40
C ALA A 59 1.64 -6.48 17.16
N ILE A 60 2.79 -6.68 16.52
CA ILE A 60 2.86 -7.38 15.24
C ILE A 60 3.57 -8.74 15.41
N PRO A 61 2.91 -9.86 15.09
CA PRO A 61 3.50 -11.18 15.13
C PRO A 61 4.38 -11.40 13.90
N LEU A 62 5.70 -11.48 14.09
CA LEU A 62 6.66 -11.79 13.04
C LEU A 62 7.86 -12.52 13.65
N GLN A 63 8.22 -13.66 13.08
CA GLN A 63 9.31 -14.52 13.57
C GLN A 63 10.42 -14.68 12.54
N THR A 64 11.55 -15.23 12.99
CA THR A 64 12.73 -15.48 12.17
C THR A 64 13.30 -16.87 12.41
N THR A 65 13.92 -17.46 11.39
CA THR A 65 14.71 -18.69 11.56
C THR A 65 16.10 -18.43 12.16
N ALA A 66 16.47 -17.16 12.36
CA ALA A 66 17.69 -16.76 13.05
C ALA A 66 18.97 -17.42 12.50
N MET A 67 19.16 -17.37 11.18
CA MET A 67 20.35 -17.95 10.56
C MET A 67 21.62 -17.19 10.97
N SER A 68 22.61 -17.96 11.41
CA SER A 68 23.96 -17.48 11.70
C SER A 68 24.84 -17.52 10.45
N GLU A 69 26.07 -17.02 10.57
CA GLU A 69 27.07 -17.15 9.51
C GLU A 69 27.31 -18.62 9.14
N VAL A 70 27.36 -19.52 10.13
CA VAL A 70 27.55 -20.96 9.91
C VAL A 70 26.37 -21.56 9.15
N ALA A 71 25.14 -21.22 9.51
CA ALA A 71 23.94 -21.69 8.81
C ALA A 71 23.87 -21.18 7.37
N THR A 72 24.41 -19.99 7.11
CA THR A 72 24.54 -19.45 5.74
C THR A 72 25.44 -20.33 4.86
N VAL A 73 26.43 -21.00 5.44
CA VAL A 73 27.34 -21.90 4.71
C VAL A 73 26.77 -23.31 4.58
N LEU A 74 26.15 -23.83 5.65
CA LEU A 74 25.70 -25.24 5.71
C LEU A 74 24.26 -25.46 5.20
N GLY A 75 23.48 -24.39 5.00
CA GLY A 75 22.06 -24.46 4.67
C GLY A 75 21.14 -24.25 5.87
N GLY A 76 19.97 -23.67 5.62
CA GLY A 76 19.02 -23.27 6.65
C GLY A 76 18.06 -24.34 7.17
N TYR A 77 18.26 -25.62 6.80
CA TYR A 77 17.33 -26.71 7.16
C TYR A 77 17.05 -26.80 8.66
N GLU A 78 18.10 -26.93 9.48
CA GLU A 78 17.95 -27.09 10.94
C GLU A 78 17.31 -25.85 11.58
N ASN A 79 17.69 -24.66 11.11
CA ASN A 79 17.10 -23.40 11.54
C ASN A 79 15.60 -23.34 11.28
N LEU A 80 15.18 -23.73 10.07
CA LEU A 80 13.77 -23.74 9.69
C LEU A 80 12.97 -24.78 10.48
N GLU A 81 13.52 -25.99 10.63
CA GLU A 81 12.92 -27.07 11.42
C GLU A 81 12.69 -26.62 12.87
N GLN A 82 13.73 -26.12 13.53
CA GLN A 82 13.64 -25.67 14.92
C GLN A 82 12.69 -24.48 15.09
N ALA A 83 12.68 -23.53 14.15
CA ALA A 83 11.76 -22.41 14.19
C ALA A 83 10.29 -22.89 14.11
N ILE A 84 9.95 -23.77 13.17
CA ILE A 84 8.60 -24.31 13.00
C ILE A 84 8.16 -25.07 14.25
N LEU A 85 9.02 -25.92 14.82
CA LEU A 85 8.72 -26.68 16.03
C LEU A 85 8.48 -25.76 17.23
N ASN A 86 9.33 -24.74 17.40
CA ASN A 86 9.21 -23.78 18.49
C ASN A 86 7.93 -22.93 18.38
N ILE A 87 7.61 -22.45 17.18
CA ILE A 87 6.39 -21.69 16.90
C ILE A 87 5.17 -22.56 17.16
N SER A 88 5.14 -23.78 16.62
CA SER A 88 4.03 -24.73 16.79
C SER A 88 3.77 -25.05 18.26
N LYS A 89 4.84 -25.28 19.05
CA LYS A 89 4.73 -25.62 20.47
C LYS A 89 4.28 -24.43 21.34
N ARG A 90 4.81 -23.23 21.09
CA ARG A 90 4.60 -22.05 21.95
C ARG A 90 3.37 -21.24 21.55
N ALA A 91 3.28 -20.89 20.28
CA ALA A 91 2.25 -19.98 19.77
C ALA A 91 1.01 -20.71 19.25
N LYS A 92 1.12 -22.01 18.93
CA LYS A 92 0.03 -22.85 18.39
C LYS A 92 -0.75 -22.16 17.26
N PRO A 93 -0.07 -21.65 16.21
CA PRO A 93 -0.74 -20.93 15.14
C PRO A 93 -1.66 -21.87 14.34
N LYS A 94 -2.65 -21.29 13.67
CA LYS A 94 -3.46 -21.98 12.66
C LYS A 94 -2.72 -22.16 11.34
N ILE A 95 -1.73 -21.30 11.06
CA ILE A 95 -0.92 -21.33 9.83
C ILE A 95 0.44 -20.65 10.05
N ILE A 96 1.49 -21.16 9.40
CA ILE A 96 2.79 -20.48 9.32
C ILE A 96 3.05 -20.07 7.86
N GLY A 97 3.20 -18.77 7.65
CA GLY A 97 3.59 -18.20 6.35
C GLY A 97 5.09 -17.96 6.32
N ILE A 98 5.79 -18.55 5.38
CA ILE A 98 7.26 -18.58 5.32
C ILE A 98 7.71 -17.77 4.10
N CYS A 99 8.46 -16.70 4.32
CA CYS A 99 9.07 -15.88 3.27
C CYS A 99 10.58 -16.04 3.34
N SER A 100 11.22 -16.44 2.24
CA SER A 100 12.68 -16.45 2.15
C SER A 100 13.24 -15.03 2.15
N THR A 101 14.45 -14.83 2.65
CA THR A 101 15.17 -13.55 2.53
C THR A 101 16.32 -13.64 1.52
N GLY A 102 17.01 -12.52 1.29
CA GLY A 102 18.16 -12.47 0.41
C GLY A 102 19.22 -13.52 0.72
N VAL A 103 19.49 -13.80 2.00
CA VAL A 103 20.50 -14.79 2.41
C VAL A 103 20.13 -16.20 1.93
N THR A 104 18.91 -16.65 2.21
CA THR A 104 18.44 -18.01 1.84
C THR A 104 18.28 -18.17 0.34
N GLU A 105 17.87 -17.10 -0.35
CA GLU A 105 17.74 -17.10 -1.81
C GLU A 105 19.10 -17.10 -2.51
N THR A 106 20.11 -16.44 -1.94
CA THR A 106 21.48 -16.50 -2.45
C THR A 106 22.13 -17.85 -2.16
N ASN A 107 21.88 -18.45 -0.99
CA ASN A 107 22.37 -19.79 -0.69
C ASN A 107 21.71 -20.86 -1.56
N GLY A 108 20.46 -20.62 -2.00
CA GLY A 108 19.69 -21.57 -2.79
C GLY A 108 19.04 -22.65 -1.93
N ASP A 109 18.56 -22.29 -0.74
CA ASP A 109 17.86 -23.22 0.15
C ASP A 109 16.60 -23.78 -0.54
N ASP A 110 16.53 -25.11 -0.70
CA ASP A 110 15.34 -25.80 -1.19
C ASP A 110 14.31 -25.96 -0.05
N VAL A 111 13.65 -24.85 0.27
CA VAL A 111 12.67 -24.79 1.35
C VAL A 111 11.50 -25.76 1.13
N GLU A 112 11.10 -26.00 -0.12
CA GLU A 112 10.05 -26.98 -0.43
C GLU A 112 10.47 -28.41 -0.07
N ALA A 113 11.72 -28.80 -0.38
CA ALA A 113 12.28 -30.07 0.07
C ALA A 113 12.40 -30.13 1.60
N TYR A 114 12.85 -29.04 2.25
CA TYR A 114 12.95 -28.97 3.70
C TYR A 114 11.60 -29.20 4.38
N LEU A 115 10.54 -28.56 3.90
CA LEU A 115 9.19 -28.73 4.45
C LEU A 115 8.68 -30.18 4.31
N LYS A 116 9.03 -30.88 3.23
CA LYS A 116 8.69 -32.31 3.05
C LYS A 116 9.42 -33.20 4.06
N LEU A 117 10.71 -32.94 4.29
CA LEU A 117 11.52 -33.66 5.28
C LEU A 117 11.00 -33.42 6.70
N ILE A 118 10.75 -32.15 7.06
CA ILE A 118 10.21 -31.77 8.38
C ILE A 118 8.87 -32.46 8.63
N ARG A 119 7.96 -32.48 7.64
CA ARG A 119 6.67 -33.19 7.77
C ARG A 119 6.83 -34.69 7.93
N SER A 120 7.85 -35.29 7.30
CA SER A 120 8.14 -36.71 7.42
C SER A 120 8.70 -37.07 8.79
N ALA A 121 9.55 -36.20 9.36
CA ALA A 121 10.13 -36.36 10.68
C ALA A 121 9.12 -36.08 11.82
N TYR A 122 8.17 -35.16 11.60
CA TYR A 122 7.21 -34.70 12.61
C TYR A 122 5.76 -34.78 12.12
N PRO A 123 5.11 -35.96 12.17
CA PRO A 123 3.74 -36.17 11.70
C PRO A 123 2.69 -35.28 12.37
N GLN A 124 2.95 -34.77 13.57
CA GLN A 124 2.06 -33.81 14.23
C GLN A 124 1.92 -32.49 13.47
N LEU A 125 2.88 -32.14 12.60
CA LEU A 125 2.84 -30.94 11.77
C LEU A 125 2.04 -31.13 10.47
N THR A 126 1.61 -32.35 10.13
CA THR A 126 0.89 -32.64 8.88
C THR A 126 -0.39 -31.82 8.74
N LYS A 127 -1.08 -31.53 9.86
CA LYS A 127 -2.31 -30.74 9.87
C LYS A 127 -2.07 -29.22 9.90
N LEU A 128 -0.85 -28.77 10.20
CA LEU A 128 -0.52 -27.36 10.23
C LEU A 128 -0.18 -26.90 8.80
N PRO A 129 -0.94 -25.97 8.21
CA PRO A 129 -0.59 -25.37 6.94
C PRO A 129 0.73 -24.61 7.06
N LEU A 130 1.67 -24.94 6.17
CA LEU A 130 2.95 -24.28 6.00
C LEU A 130 2.98 -23.76 4.56
N VAL A 131 3.00 -22.44 4.39
CA VAL A 131 2.94 -21.82 3.07
C VAL A 131 4.25 -21.10 2.82
N TYR A 132 5.08 -21.65 1.93
CA TYR A 132 6.35 -21.05 1.55
C TYR A 132 6.23 -20.19 0.29
N VAL A 133 6.84 -19.01 0.34
CA VAL A 133 6.91 -18.02 -0.75
C VAL A 133 8.36 -17.60 -0.95
N SER A 134 8.87 -17.76 -2.18
CA SER A 134 10.18 -17.24 -2.57
C SER A 134 10.12 -15.72 -2.78
N THR A 135 10.82 -14.99 -1.91
CA THR A 135 10.81 -13.52 -1.83
C THR A 135 12.23 -12.93 -1.79
N PRO A 136 13.05 -13.07 -2.84
CA PRO A 136 14.40 -12.51 -2.85
C PRO A 136 14.41 -10.98 -2.70
N ASP A 137 15.14 -10.47 -1.69
CA ASP A 137 15.24 -9.02 -1.39
C ASP A 137 15.78 -8.19 -2.56
N PHE A 138 16.63 -8.80 -3.39
CA PHE A 138 17.32 -8.17 -4.52
C PHE A 138 16.49 -8.13 -5.81
N LYS A 139 15.27 -8.70 -5.85
CA LYS A 139 14.35 -8.61 -7.00
C LYS A 139 13.04 -7.94 -6.59
N GLY A 140 12.33 -7.35 -7.54
CA GLY A 140 11.00 -6.73 -7.32
C GLY A 140 10.96 -5.75 -6.15
N ALA A 141 9.80 -5.58 -5.52
CA ALA A 141 9.53 -4.68 -4.41
C ALA A 141 8.47 -5.26 -3.46
N PHE A 142 7.93 -4.44 -2.55
CA PHE A 142 6.92 -4.84 -1.59
C PHE A 142 5.66 -5.40 -2.25
N GLN A 143 5.17 -4.73 -3.30
CA GLN A 143 4.00 -5.16 -4.07
C GLN A 143 4.18 -6.57 -4.67
N ASP A 144 5.38 -6.89 -5.19
CA ASP A 144 5.66 -8.21 -5.78
C ASP A 144 5.66 -9.33 -4.73
N GLY A 145 6.15 -9.03 -3.52
CA GLY A 145 6.13 -9.97 -2.41
C GLY A 145 4.71 -10.31 -1.95
N TRP A 146 3.86 -9.28 -1.89
CA TRP A 146 2.44 -9.42 -1.59
C TRP A 146 1.72 -10.26 -2.66
N GLU A 147 1.86 -9.91 -3.95
CA GLU A 147 1.29 -10.67 -5.08
C GLU A 147 1.63 -12.16 -4.98
N LYS A 148 2.92 -12.49 -4.84
CA LYS A 148 3.39 -13.87 -4.78
C LYS A 148 2.79 -14.62 -3.59
N ALA A 149 2.71 -13.97 -2.43
CA ALA A 149 2.16 -14.58 -1.24
C ALA A 149 0.68 -14.90 -1.39
N VAL A 150 -0.13 -13.96 -1.91
CA VAL A 150 -1.57 -14.18 -2.14
C VAL A 150 -1.78 -15.29 -3.17
N ALA A 151 -1.05 -15.27 -4.29
CA ALA A 151 -1.14 -16.32 -5.31
C ALA A 151 -0.79 -17.70 -4.73
N ARG A 152 0.25 -17.78 -3.88
CA ARG A 152 0.64 -19.02 -3.20
C ARG A 152 -0.38 -19.49 -2.16
N MET A 153 -1.00 -18.57 -1.41
CA MET A 153 -2.10 -18.91 -0.50
C MET A 153 -3.27 -19.53 -1.26
N VAL A 154 -3.66 -18.96 -2.40
CA VAL A 154 -4.70 -19.55 -3.27
C VAL A 154 -4.28 -20.95 -3.76
N GLU A 155 -3.04 -21.09 -4.22
CA GLU A 155 -2.51 -22.35 -4.72
C GLU A 155 -2.46 -23.46 -3.65
N VAL A 156 -2.14 -23.12 -2.41
CA VAL A 156 -1.93 -24.11 -1.33
C VAL A 156 -3.20 -24.35 -0.51
N LEU A 157 -3.97 -23.31 -0.20
CA LEU A 157 -5.02 -23.36 0.83
C LEU A 157 -6.44 -23.53 0.27
N VAL A 158 -6.72 -23.08 -0.95
CA VAL A 158 -8.08 -23.21 -1.53
C VAL A 158 -8.33 -24.67 -1.93
N ASP A 159 -9.50 -25.22 -1.63
CA ASP A 159 -9.83 -26.58 -2.09
C ASP A 159 -10.19 -26.58 -3.58
N ARG A 160 -9.86 -27.67 -4.27
CA ARG A 160 -10.44 -27.92 -5.59
C ARG A 160 -11.94 -28.20 -5.41
N PRO A 161 -12.82 -27.52 -6.16
CA PRO A 161 -14.24 -27.79 -6.06
C PRO A 161 -14.53 -29.24 -6.46
N SER A 162 -15.46 -29.89 -5.73
CA SER A 162 -15.99 -31.18 -6.14
C SER A 162 -16.69 -31.05 -7.48
N ALA A 163 -16.64 -32.08 -8.34
CA ALA A 163 -17.24 -32.08 -9.67
C ALA A 163 -18.74 -31.67 -9.69
N ASN A 164 -19.46 -31.90 -8.58
CA ASN A 164 -20.89 -31.59 -8.41
C ASN A 164 -21.16 -30.40 -7.46
N GLY A 165 -20.13 -29.63 -7.09
CA GLY A 165 -20.27 -28.52 -6.16
C GLY A 165 -20.97 -27.33 -6.83
N LEU A 166 -22.20 -27.02 -6.40
CA LEU A 166 -22.88 -25.80 -6.82
C LEU A 166 -22.13 -24.58 -6.26
N ARG A 167 -21.88 -23.59 -7.13
CA ARG A 167 -21.41 -22.26 -6.70
C ARG A 167 -22.54 -21.51 -6.04
N ASP A 168 -22.21 -20.69 -5.05
CA ASP A 168 -23.13 -19.75 -4.43
C ASP A 168 -22.94 -18.36 -5.06
N PRO A 169 -23.87 -17.89 -5.90
CA PRO A 169 -23.76 -16.58 -6.56
C PRO A 169 -23.73 -15.41 -5.58
N SER A 170 -24.22 -15.60 -4.34
CA SER A 170 -24.21 -14.55 -3.32
C SER A 170 -22.85 -14.40 -2.64
N LYS A 171 -21.98 -15.42 -2.70
CA LYS A 171 -20.63 -15.38 -2.14
C LYS A 171 -19.64 -14.84 -3.15
N VAL A 172 -18.78 -13.93 -2.72
CA VAL A 172 -17.73 -13.35 -3.57
C VAL A 172 -16.39 -13.39 -2.86
N ASN A 173 -15.35 -13.77 -3.60
CA ASN A 173 -13.98 -13.64 -3.14
C ASN A 173 -13.50 -12.23 -3.44
N VAL A 174 -12.75 -11.62 -2.52
CA VAL A 174 -12.07 -10.34 -2.73
C VAL A 174 -10.58 -10.54 -2.52
N LEU A 175 -9.78 -10.22 -3.54
CA LEU A 175 -8.32 -10.25 -3.49
C LEU A 175 -7.82 -8.80 -3.49
N PRO A 176 -7.56 -8.19 -2.31
CA PRO A 176 -7.08 -6.82 -2.23
C PRO A 176 -5.58 -6.70 -2.48
N GLY A 177 -5.18 -5.64 -3.19
CA GLY A 177 -3.78 -5.28 -3.35
C GLY A 177 -3.17 -4.65 -2.09
N CYS A 178 -1.84 -4.67 -1.98
CA CYS A 178 -1.11 -4.20 -0.80
C CYS A 178 -1.26 -2.69 -0.50
N HIS A 179 -1.79 -1.93 -1.46
CA HIS A 179 -2.00 -0.50 -1.36
C HIS A 179 -3.29 -0.13 -0.60
N LEU A 180 -4.19 -1.09 -0.40
CA LEU A 180 -5.41 -0.90 0.37
C LEU A 180 -5.14 -1.04 1.86
N THR A 181 -5.74 -0.14 2.62
CA THR A 181 -5.66 -0.13 4.08
C THR A 181 -6.76 -0.99 4.71
N PRO A 182 -6.64 -1.37 6.00
CA PRO A 182 -7.76 -1.90 6.78
C PRO A 182 -9.07 -1.11 6.59
N GLY A 183 -9.02 0.23 6.67
CA GLY A 183 -10.19 1.08 6.46
C GLY A 183 -10.80 0.99 5.05
N ASP A 184 -9.98 0.80 4.01
CA ASP A 184 -10.47 0.53 2.65
C ASP A 184 -11.19 -0.82 2.58
N LEU A 185 -10.68 -1.86 3.25
CA LEU A 185 -11.32 -3.18 3.23
C LEU A 185 -12.67 -3.17 3.96
N ASP A 186 -12.81 -2.43 5.06
CA ASP A 186 -14.09 -2.24 5.74
C ASP A 186 -15.11 -1.50 4.86
N GLU A 187 -14.68 -0.45 4.16
CA GLU A 187 -15.56 0.27 3.22
C GLU A 187 -16.03 -0.67 2.10
N LEU A 188 -15.13 -1.49 1.54
CA LEU A 188 -15.46 -2.47 0.50
C LEU A 188 -16.39 -3.56 1.02
N ARG A 189 -16.18 -4.05 2.25
CA ARG A 189 -17.02 -5.06 2.88
C ARG A 189 -18.44 -4.55 3.03
N ALA A 190 -18.61 -3.38 3.64
CA ALA A 190 -19.92 -2.75 3.78
C ALA A 190 -20.60 -2.59 2.41
N LEU A 191 -19.85 -2.08 1.44
CA LEU A 191 -20.34 -1.89 0.07
C LEU A 191 -20.84 -3.18 -0.56
N LEU A 192 -20.09 -4.27 -0.50
CA LEU A 192 -20.49 -5.57 -1.02
C LEU A 192 -21.74 -6.12 -0.30
N GLU A 193 -21.79 -5.98 1.03
CA GLU A 193 -22.92 -6.41 1.86
C GLU A 193 -24.21 -5.63 1.58
N ASP A 194 -24.14 -4.36 1.19
CA ASP A 194 -25.32 -3.60 0.78
C ASP A 194 -25.94 -4.08 -0.54
N PHE A 195 -25.15 -4.73 -1.40
CA PHE A 195 -25.65 -5.48 -2.55
C PHE A 195 -26.11 -6.90 -2.17
N GLY A 196 -26.04 -7.24 -0.87
CA GLY A 196 -26.36 -8.57 -0.32
C GLY A 196 -25.45 -9.67 -0.78
N LEU A 197 -24.20 -9.32 -1.08
CA LEU A 197 -23.13 -10.27 -1.30
C LEU A 197 -22.45 -10.59 0.03
N TYR A 198 -21.87 -11.77 0.14
CA TYR A 198 -21.10 -12.21 1.30
C TYR A 198 -19.62 -12.30 0.91
N PRO A 199 -18.81 -11.28 1.23
CA PRO A 199 -17.43 -11.21 0.78
C PRO A 199 -16.45 -11.95 1.70
N SER A 200 -15.57 -12.75 1.11
CA SER A 200 -14.40 -13.35 1.75
C SER A 200 -13.12 -12.68 1.24
N PHE A 201 -12.40 -11.98 2.11
CA PHE A 201 -11.20 -11.21 1.76
C PHE A 201 -9.94 -12.05 1.96
N LEU A 202 -9.10 -12.17 0.93
CA LEU A 202 -7.80 -12.86 1.02
C LEU A 202 -6.70 -11.99 0.42
N PRO A 203 -5.84 -11.37 1.25
CA PRO A 203 -5.84 -11.31 2.71
C PRO A 203 -6.89 -10.35 3.30
N ASP A 204 -7.24 -10.51 4.58
CA ASP A 204 -8.16 -9.62 5.30
C ASP A 204 -7.44 -8.83 6.40
N LEU A 205 -6.86 -7.69 6.04
CA LEU A 205 -6.14 -6.82 6.98
C LEU A 205 -7.08 -6.03 7.91
N ALA A 206 -8.33 -5.79 7.50
CA ALA A 206 -9.33 -5.15 8.36
C ALA A 206 -9.62 -6.01 9.58
N GLY A 207 -9.68 -7.33 9.39
CA GLY A 207 -9.86 -8.22 10.52
C GLY A 207 -8.67 -8.29 11.47
N SER A 208 -7.47 -7.83 11.09
CA SER A 208 -6.24 -8.13 11.84
C SER A 208 -5.34 -6.98 12.23
N LEU A 209 -5.47 -5.82 11.58
CA LEU A 209 -4.60 -4.64 11.76
C LEU A 209 -5.44 -3.35 11.82
N ASP A 210 -6.64 -3.43 12.39
CA ASP A 210 -7.59 -2.32 12.61
C ASP A 210 -7.51 -1.75 14.05
N GLY A 211 -6.50 -2.14 14.84
CA GLY A 211 -6.32 -1.62 16.19
C GLY A 211 -7.29 -2.16 17.25
N HIS A 212 -8.05 -3.22 16.96
CA HIS A 212 -8.88 -3.83 17.99
C HIS A 212 -8.02 -4.50 19.07
N ILE A 213 -8.42 -4.31 20.33
CA ILE A 213 -7.71 -4.87 21.49
C ILE A 213 -8.34 -6.23 21.82
N PRO A 214 -7.58 -7.33 21.81
CA PRO A 214 -8.11 -8.63 22.19
C PRO A 214 -8.32 -8.72 23.70
N ASP A 215 -9.27 -9.55 24.14
CA ASP A 215 -9.52 -9.80 25.57
C ASP A 215 -8.32 -10.47 26.26
N GLU A 216 -7.61 -11.34 25.53
CA GLU A 216 -6.39 -12.01 25.99
C GLU A 216 -5.24 -11.77 25.02
N PHE A 217 -4.01 -11.73 25.55
CA PHE A 217 -2.81 -11.61 24.72
C PHE A 217 -2.63 -12.84 23.82
N THR A 218 -2.50 -12.61 22.52
CA THR A 218 -2.17 -13.66 21.54
C THR A 218 -0.84 -13.37 20.86
N SER A 219 -0.01 -14.40 20.70
CA SER A 219 1.28 -14.29 19.99
C SER A 219 1.16 -14.40 18.47
N THR A 220 -0.04 -14.64 17.94
CA THR A 220 -0.36 -14.75 16.50
C THR A 220 -1.21 -13.56 16.07
N THR A 221 -1.47 -13.45 14.78
CA THR A 221 -2.42 -12.45 14.26
C THR A 221 -3.79 -12.66 14.91
N ILE A 222 -4.45 -11.54 15.18
CA ILE A 222 -5.80 -11.51 15.73
C ILE A 222 -6.74 -11.29 14.55
N GLY A 223 -7.88 -11.96 14.50
CA GLY A 223 -8.85 -11.83 13.40
C GLY A 223 -8.28 -12.04 11.98
N GLY A 224 -8.90 -11.46 10.96
CA GLY A 224 -8.61 -11.77 9.54
C GLY A 224 -9.34 -13.04 9.04
N ILE A 225 -9.02 -13.46 7.80
CA ILE A 225 -9.67 -14.61 7.14
C ILE A 225 -9.15 -15.93 7.70
N ASP A 226 -10.06 -16.87 7.97
CA ASP A 226 -9.71 -18.19 8.50
C ASP A 226 -9.27 -19.17 7.39
N VAL A 227 -8.38 -20.10 7.70
CA VAL A 227 -7.91 -21.12 6.75
C VAL A 227 -9.07 -21.95 6.20
N ASP A 228 -10.07 -22.27 7.04
CA ASP A 228 -11.25 -23.01 6.63
C ASP A 228 -12.13 -22.21 5.65
N GLU A 229 -12.16 -20.88 5.82
CA GLU A 229 -12.85 -19.98 4.91
C GLU A 229 -12.12 -19.92 3.56
N ILE A 230 -10.78 -19.79 3.57
CA ILE A 230 -9.94 -19.83 2.36
C ILE A 230 -10.17 -21.13 1.58
N ALA A 231 -10.20 -22.27 2.27
CA ALA A 231 -10.46 -23.56 1.65
C ALA A 231 -11.78 -23.57 0.85
N SER A 232 -12.80 -22.86 1.34
CA SER A 232 -14.13 -22.80 0.73
C SER A 232 -14.27 -21.77 -0.42
N MET A 233 -13.29 -20.89 -0.64
CA MET A 233 -13.36 -19.79 -1.63
C MET A 233 -13.61 -20.27 -3.06
N GLY A 234 -13.24 -21.50 -3.41
CA GLY A 234 -13.54 -22.11 -4.72
C GLY A 234 -15.03 -22.31 -5.01
N ARG A 235 -15.92 -22.07 -4.04
CA ARG A 235 -17.39 -22.19 -4.17
C ARG A 235 -18.09 -20.84 -4.39
N ALA A 236 -17.36 -19.73 -4.39
CA ALA A 236 -17.92 -18.41 -4.64
C ALA A 236 -18.44 -18.26 -6.08
N GLY A 237 -19.37 -17.33 -6.29
CA GLY A 237 -19.86 -16.98 -7.62
C GLY A 237 -18.83 -16.21 -8.45
N TRP A 238 -18.07 -15.34 -7.79
CA TRP A 238 -17.10 -14.44 -8.42
C TRP A 238 -15.87 -14.21 -7.56
N THR A 239 -14.74 -13.90 -8.23
CA THR A 239 -13.54 -13.35 -7.60
C THR A 239 -13.32 -11.91 -8.09
N ILE A 240 -13.24 -10.98 -7.14
CA ILE A 240 -13.00 -9.56 -7.37
C ILE A 240 -11.55 -9.29 -6.99
N ALA A 241 -10.71 -9.02 -7.97
CA ALA A 241 -9.31 -8.67 -7.74
C ALA A 241 -9.14 -7.15 -7.80
N ILE A 242 -8.49 -6.55 -6.81
CA ILE A 242 -8.34 -5.10 -6.70
C ILE A 242 -6.86 -4.73 -6.77
N GLY A 243 -6.51 -3.93 -7.77
CA GLY A 243 -5.13 -3.69 -8.19
C GLY A 243 -4.66 -4.70 -9.22
N ALA A 244 -3.86 -4.25 -10.18
CA ALA A 244 -3.30 -5.11 -11.23
C ALA A 244 -2.38 -6.19 -10.65
N GLN A 245 -1.74 -5.93 -9.50
CA GLN A 245 -0.95 -6.93 -8.77
C GLN A 245 -1.74 -8.19 -8.40
N MET A 246 -3.08 -8.12 -8.31
CA MET A 246 -3.92 -9.26 -7.93
C MET A 246 -4.34 -10.14 -9.11
N GLN A 247 -3.99 -9.76 -10.36
CA GLN A 247 -4.28 -10.53 -11.57
C GLN A 247 -3.79 -11.98 -11.44
N ARG A 248 -2.53 -12.17 -11.06
CA ARG A 248 -1.93 -13.50 -10.93
C ARG A 248 -2.70 -14.40 -9.96
N ALA A 249 -3.05 -13.89 -8.78
CA ALA A 249 -3.79 -14.66 -7.79
C ALA A 249 -5.20 -15.02 -8.29
N ALA A 250 -5.84 -14.12 -9.03
CA ALA A 250 -7.14 -14.35 -9.64
C ALA A 250 -7.09 -15.42 -10.76
N GLU A 251 -6.04 -15.41 -11.58
CA GLU A 251 -5.81 -16.44 -12.60
C GLU A 251 -5.53 -17.81 -11.99
N VAL A 252 -4.75 -17.87 -10.90
CA VAL A 252 -4.54 -19.10 -10.13
C VAL A 252 -5.87 -19.60 -9.56
N MET A 253 -6.70 -18.71 -8.98
CA MET A 253 -8.03 -19.05 -8.47
C MET A 253 -8.92 -19.62 -9.57
N GLN A 254 -9.00 -18.97 -10.73
CA GLN A 254 -9.79 -19.41 -11.86
C GLN A 254 -9.28 -20.74 -12.43
N THR A 255 -7.97 -20.90 -12.60
CA THR A 255 -7.38 -22.15 -13.12
C THR A 255 -7.68 -23.33 -12.19
N LYS A 256 -7.64 -23.10 -10.86
CA LYS A 256 -7.83 -24.13 -9.85
C LYS A 256 -9.29 -24.49 -9.59
N THR A 257 -10.20 -23.52 -9.68
CA THR A 257 -11.60 -23.64 -9.22
C THR A 257 -12.65 -23.35 -10.30
N GLY A 258 -12.23 -22.72 -11.40
CA GLY A 258 -13.08 -22.21 -12.47
C GLY A 258 -13.89 -20.96 -12.08
N VAL A 259 -13.75 -20.42 -10.86
CA VAL A 259 -14.49 -19.22 -10.44
C VAL A 259 -14.09 -18.05 -11.35
N PRO A 260 -15.05 -17.40 -12.04
CA PRO A 260 -14.73 -16.27 -12.90
C PRO A 260 -14.23 -15.10 -12.05
N PHE A 261 -13.38 -14.26 -12.64
CA PHE A 261 -12.87 -13.09 -11.95
C PHE A 261 -12.99 -11.83 -12.79
N ARG A 262 -12.96 -10.69 -12.10
CA ARG A 262 -12.81 -9.37 -12.71
C ARG A 262 -11.79 -8.57 -11.91
N VAL A 263 -10.90 -7.88 -12.63
CA VAL A 263 -9.89 -7.01 -12.03
C VAL A 263 -10.34 -5.57 -12.08
N PHE A 264 -10.26 -4.89 -10.94
CA PHE A 264 -10.46 -3.47 -10.76
C PHE A 264 -9.11 -2.84 -10.42
N GLU A 265 -8.45 -2.29 -11.43
CA GLU A 265 -7.12 -1.70 -11.27
C GLU A 265 -7.11 -0.43 -10.41
N ARG A 266 -8.27 0.20 -10.26
CA ARG A 266 -8.48 1.46 -9.54
C ARG A 266 -9.82 1.43 -8.81
N LEU A 267 -9.86 2.02 -7.62
CA LEU A 267 -11.09 2.28 -6.86
C LEU A 267 -11.11 3.67 -6.22
N CYS A 268 -10.14 4.53 -6.54
CA CYS A 268 -10.15 5.95 -6.22
C CYS A 268 -10.53 6.75 -7.48
N GLY A 269 -11.54 7.61 -7.36
CA GLY A 269 -12.06 8.43 -8.47
C GLY A 269 -13.53 8.17 -8.79
N LEU A 270 -14.15 9.00 -9.63
CA LEU A 270 -15.58 8.88 -9.95
C LEU A 270 -15.87 7.66 -10.85
N HIS A 271 -15.20 7.56 -12.00
CA HIS A 271 -15.46 6.50 -12.99
C HIS A 271 -15.08 5.10 -12.50
N PRO A 272 -13.92 4.86 -11.86
CA PRO A 272 -13.60 3.51 -11.36
C PRO A 272 -14.65 3.00 -10.37
N ASN A 273 -15.21 3.89 -9.54
CA ASN A 273 -16.29 3.54 -8.63
C ASN A 273 -17.63 3.32 -9.36
N ASP A 274 -17.93 4.08 -10.42
CA ASP A 274 -19.10 3.80 -11.27
C ASP A 274 -19.03 2.40 -11.89
N ASP A 275 -17.87 2.02 -12.44
CA ASP A 275 -17.64 0.70 -13.02
C ASP A 275 -17.78 -0.42 -11.98
N PHE A 276 -17.28 -0.20 -10.76
CA PHE A 276 -17.41 -1.14 -9.66
C PHE A 276 -18.88 -1.31 -9.24
N MET A 277 -19.60 -0.21 -9.04
CA MET A 277 -21.02 -0.24 -8.66
C MET A 277 -21.90 -0.93 -9.72
N MET A 278 -21.60 -0.70 -11.00
CA MET A 278 -22.30 -1.36 -12.11
C MET A 278 -22.06 -2.86 -12.09
N PHE A 279 -20.82 -3.30 -11.90
CA PHE A 279 -20.49 -4.71 -11.79
C PHE A 279 -21.18 -5.38 -10.61
N LEU A 280 -21.20 -4.74 -9.44
CA LEU A 280 -21.89 -5.29 -8.27
C LEU A 280 -23.40 -5.40 -8.48
N SER A 281 -24.00 -4.40 -9.14
CA SER A 281 -25.41 -4.45 -9.53
C SER A 281 -25.70 -5.62 -10.49
N GLU A 282 -24.80 -5.85 -11.45
CA GLU A 282 -24.89 -6.95 -12.41
C GLU A 282 -24.81 -8.32 -11.74
N ILE A 283 -23.76 -8.58 -10.93
CA ILE A 283 -23.56 -9.91 -10.33
C ILE A 283 -24.55 -10.23 -9.21
N SER A 284 -25.05 -9.20 -8.51
CA SER A 284 -26.04 -9.40 -7.44
C SER A 284 -27.49 -9.42 -7.95
N GLY A 285 -27.73 -8.92 -9.16
CA GLY A 285 -29.08 -8.67 -9.68
C GLY A 285 -29.86 -7.59 -8.91
N ARG A 286 -29.20 -6.82 -8.03
CA ARG A 286 -29.83 -5.78 -7.21
C ARG A 286 -29.56 -4.39 -7.78
N PRO A 287 -30.51 -3.45 -7.67
CA PRO A 287 -30.26 -2.07 -8.06
C PRO A 287 -29.22 -1.43 -7.13
N ILE A 288 -28.41 -0.51 -7.67
CA ILE A 288 -27.46 0.29 -6.89
C ILE A 288 -28.21 1.03 -5.75
N PRO A 289 -27.86 0.79 -4.47
CA PRO A 289 -28.53 1.42 -3.33
C PRO A 289 -28.53 2.96 -3.41
N SER A 290 -29.62 3.58 -2.95
CA SER A 290 -29.82 5.05 -3.03
C SER A 290 -28.73 5.84 -2.31
N LYS A 291 -28.16 5.28 -1.23
CA LYS A 291 -27.05 5.89 -0.49
C LYS A 291 -25.82 6.13 -1.38
N TYR A 292 -25.50 5.21 -2.29
CA TYR A 292 -24.35 5.34 -3.18
C TYR A 292 -24.61 6.33 -4.32
N ARG A 293 -25.84 6.43 -4.81
CA ARG A 293 -26.23 7.49 -5.75
C ARG A 293 -26.05 8.87 -5.14
N ARG A 294 -26.42 9.03 -3.86
CA ARG A 294 -26.16 10.26 -3.10
C ARG A 294 -24.68 10.52 -2.91
N GLN A 295 -23.89 9.52 -2.49
CA GLN A 295 -22.45 9.68 -2.32
C GLN A 295 -21.74 10.03 -3.63
N ARG A 296 -22.14 9.43 -4.76
CA ARG A 296 -21.67 9.79 -6.10
C ARG A 296 -21.92 11.26 -6.42
N SER A 297 -23.14 11.75 -6.13
CA SER A 297 -23.47 13.17 -6.30
C SER A 297 -22.61 14.08 -5.40
N GLN A 298 -22.36 13.67 -4.16
CA GLN A 298 -21.51 14.41 -3.24
C GLN A 298 -20.03 14.41 -3.65
N LEU A 299 -19.55 13.33 -4.28
CA LEU A 299 -18.22 13.30 -4.85
C LEU A 299 -18.13 14.28 -6.03
N ALA A 300 -19.09 14.26 -6.96
CA ALA A 300 -19.09 15.20 -8.09
C ALA A 300 -19.10 16.66 -7.62
N ASP A 301 -19.90 16.99 -6.60
CA ASP A 301 -19.92 18.30 -5.96
C ASP A 301 -18.56 18.66 -5.33
N ALA A 302 -17.96 17.75 -4.57
CA ALA A 302 -16.62 17.94 -4.01
C ALA A 302 -15.53 18.14 -5.08
N MET A 303 -15.65 17.48 -6.24
CA MET A 303 -14.77 17.71 -7.37
C MET A 303 -14.93 19.14 -7.91
N LEU A 304 -16.16 19.65 -8.02
CA LEU A 304 -16.45 21.04 -8.41
C LEU A 304 -15.95 22.06 -7.37
N ASP A 305 -15.96 21.75 -6.09
CA ASP A 305 -15.41 22.68 -5.09
C ASP A 305 -13.88 22.67 -5.08
N ALA A 306 -13.28 21.47 -5.12
CA ALA A 306 -11.84 21.30 -4.96
C ALA A 306 -11.04 21.57 -6.24
N HIS A 307 -11.66 21.58 -7.44
CA HIS A 307 -10.91 21.81 -8.69
C HIS A 307 -10.20 23.16 -8.72
N PHE A 308 -10.72 24.20 -8.05
CA PHE A 308 -10.05 25.50 -7.95
C PHE A 308 -8.72 25.42 -7.19
N HIS A 309 -8.56 24.40 -6.35
CA HIS A 309 -7.37 24.19 -5.53
C HIS A 309 -6.45 23.12 -6.09
N ILE A 310 -6.97 22.11 -6.80
CA ILE A 310 -6.19 20.96 -7.30
C ILE A 310 -5.90 21.08 -8.81
N GLY A 311 -6.83 21.65 -9.59
CA GLY A 311 -6.71 21.77 -11.03
C GLY A 311 -5.50 22.57 -11.46
N GLY A 312 -4.77 22.09 -12.47
CA GLY A 312 -3.59 22.72 -13.03
C GLY A 312 -2.31 22.57 -12.20
N ARG A 313 -2.39 22.01 -10.97
CA ARG A 313 -1.21 21.78 -10.13
C ARG A 313 -0.27 20.74 -10.73
N LYS A 314 1.02 20.89 -10.45
CA LYS A 314 2.08 19.98 -10.87
C LYS A 314 2.46 19.06 -9.72
N VAL A 315 2.09 17.81 -9.84
CA VAL A 315 2.20 16.83 -8.76
C VAL A 315 3.41 15.93 -8.98
N ALA A 316 4.18 15.73 -7.90
CA ALA A 316 5.18 14.69 -7.81
C ALA A 316 4.65 13.55 -6.93
N ILE A 317 4.59 12.33 -7.47
CA ILE A 317 4.08 11.14 -6.75
C ILE A 317 5.17 10.06 -6.71
N GLY A 318 5.46 9.56 -5.52
CA GLY A 318 6.31 8.39 -5.29
C GLY A 318 5.54 7.30 -4.56
N ALA A 319 5.22 6.19 -5.21
CA ALA A 319 4.42 5.10 -4.62
C ALA A 319 4.67 3.75 -5.32
N GLU A 320 4.19 2.65 -4.72
CA GLU A 320 4.09 1.35 -5.39
C GLU A 320 3.22 1.46 -6.65
N PRO A 321 3.41 0.60 -7.68
CA PRO A 321 2.79 0.78 -9.00
C PRO A 321 1.27 0.96 -9.00
N ASP A 322 0.54 0.13 -8.24
CA ASP A 322 -0.92 0.18 -8.23
C ASP A 322 -1.44 1.44 -7.53
N LEU A 323 -0.84 1.80 -6.40
CA LEU A 323 -1.18 3.03 -5.67
C LEU A 323 -0.89 4.28 -6.51
N LEU A 324 0.25 4.27 -7.21
CA LEU A 324 0.62 5.34 -8.14
C LEU A 324 -0.42 5.47 -9.25
N PHE A 325 -0.84 4.36 -9.86
CA PHE A 325 -1.85 4.38 -10.93
C PHE A 325 -3.22 4.86 -10.44
N ASP A 326 -3.66 4.41 -9.26
CA ASP A 326 -4.95 4.79 -8.69
C ASP A 326 -5.02 6.29 -8.39
N LEU A 327 -4.06 6.81 -7.61
CA LEU A 327 -4.03 8.22 -7.23
C LEU A 327 -3.73 9.15 -8.40
N SER A 328 -2.79 8.80 -9.28
CA SER A 328 -2.49 9.62 -10.46
C SER A 328 -3.69 9.74 -11.39
N GLY A 329 -4.47 8.67 -11.54
CA GLY A 329 -5.69 8.67 -12.31
C GLY A 329 -6.77 9.56 -11.70
N MET A 330 -7.01 9.48 -10.38
CA MET A 330 -7.94 10.37 -9.69
C MET A 330 -7.52 11.85 -9.79
N LEU A 331 -6.23 12.14 -9.61
CA LEU A 331 -5.70 13.50 -9.71
C LEU A 331 -5.79 14.06 -11.12
N HIS A 332 -5.57 13.22 -12.14
CA HIS A 332 -5.81 13.61 -13.52
C HIS A 332 -7.28 13.96 -13.75
N ASP A 333 -8.22 13.19 -13.21
CA ASP A 333 -9.66 13.48 -13.33
C ASP A 333 -10.05 14.78 -12.59
N MET A 334 -9.26 15.21 -11.60
CA MET A 334 -9.35 16.54 -10.94
C MET A 334 -8.65 17.67 -11.72
N GLY A 335 -8.06 17.37 -12.87
CA GLY A 335 -7.34 18.34 -13.70
C GLY A 335 -5.92 18.67 -13.22
N ALA A 336 -5.36 17.91 -12.27
CA ALA A 336 -3.96 18.04 -11.88
C ALA A 336 -3.04 17.38 -12.92
N GLN A 337 -1.81 17.86 -13.00
CA GLN A 337 -0.78 17.38 -13.91
C GLN A 337 0.25 16.57 -13.11
N VAL A 338 0.22 15.24 -13.24
CA VAL A 338 1.27 14.39 -12.66
C VAL A 338 2.53 14.54 -13.52
N THR A 339 3.41 15.46 -13.12
CA THR A 339 4.61 15.82 -13.86
C THR A 339 5.81 14.95 -13.50
N VAL A 340 5.81 14.38 -12.29
CA VAL A 340 6.86 13.48 -11.81
C VAL A 340 6.19 12.26 -11.19
N ALA A 341 6.50 11.08 -11.72
CA ALA A 341 6.00 9.81 -11.24
C ALA A 341 7.19 8.87 -11.00
N VAL A 342 7.41 8.49 -9.74
CA VAL A 342 8.46 7.54 -9.34
C VAL A 342 7.81 6.31 -8.71
N THR A 343 8.25 5.12 -9.12
CA THR A 343 7.74 3.83 -8.64
C THR A 343 8.88 2.89 -8.23
N THR A 344 8.53 1.74 -7.68
CA THR A 344 9.43 0.79 -7.01
C THR A 344 9.86 -0.40 -7.88
N THR A 345 9.02 -0.79 -8.84
CA THR A 345 9.18 -2.00 -9.66
C THR A 345 8.44 -1.86 -10.99
N GLN A 346 8.72 -2.77 -11.93
CA GLN A 346 8.01 -2.86 -13.20
C GLN A 346 6.60 -3.42 -12.97
N SER A 347 5.59 -2.87 -13.66
CA SER A 347 4.21 -3.37 -13.65
C SER A 347 3.48 -2.95 -14.92
N GLU A 348 2.44 -3.67 -15.33
CA GLU A 348 1.68 -3.38 -16.56
C GLU A 348 0.94 -2.04 -16.52
N VAL A 349 0.61 -1.54 -15.32
CA VAL A 349 -0.16 -0.30 -15.17
C VAL A 349 0.66 0.96 -15.47
N ILE A 350 1.99 0.89 -15.33
CA ILE A 350 2.82 2.10 -15.26
C ILE A 350 2.88 2.84 -16.61
N GLU A 351 2.86 2.11 -17.73
CA GLU A 351 2.84 2.70 -19.08
C GLU A 351 1.51 3.42 -19.39
N ARG A 352 0.46 3.13 -18.62
CA ARG A 352 -0.87 3.75 -18.76
C ARG A 352 -1.06 4.97 -17.86
N ILE A 353 -0.10 5.28 -16.97
CA ILE A 353 -0.11 6.53 -16.21
C ILE A 353 -0.04 7.71 -17.18
N ARG A 354 -0.91 8.71 -16.98
CA ARG A 354 -1.02 9.90 -17.85
C ARG A 354 0.09 10.92 -17.54
N THR A 355 1.32 10.53 -17.81
CA THR A 355 2.54 11.34 -17.73
C THR A 355 3.46 11.06 -18.92
N LYS A 356 4.50 11.87 -19.11
CA LYS A 356 5.51 11.64 -20.14
C LYS A 356 6.42 10.46 -19.79
N GLU A 357 6.79 10.35 -18.52
CA GLU A 357 7.78 9.40 -18.03
C GLU A 357 7.41 8.90 -16.63
N VAL A 358 7.63 7.62 -16.39
CA VAL A 358 7.58 6.99 -15.08
C VAL A 358 8.95 6.38 -14.78
N LEU A 359 9.56 6.80 -13.68
CA LEU A 359 10.88 6.34 -13.27
C LEU A 359 10.77 5.25 -12.21
N ILE A 360 11.46 4.13 -12.38
CA ILE A 360 11.64 3.11 -11.34
C ILE A 360 12.84 3.53 -10.47
N GLY A 361 12.62 4.38 -9.46
CA GLY A 361 13.71 5.09 -8.77
C GLY A 361 13.51 5.22 -7.26
N ASP A 362 14.14 6.23 -6.66
CA ASP A 362 14.08 6.50 -5.23
C ASP A 362 13.55 7.91 -4.87
N LEU A 363 13.54 8.24 -3.58
CA LEU A 363 13.01 9.52 -3.12
C LEU A 363 13.94 10.70 -3.42
N GLU A 364 15.23 10.46 -3.68
CA GLU A 364 16.13 11.51 -4.19
C GLU A 364 15.73 11.88 -5.62
N ASP A 365 15.46 10.88 -6.47
CA ASP A 365 14.98 11.13 -7.82
C ASP A 365 13.65 11.91 -7.79
N LEU A 366 12.72 11.47 -6.95
CA LEU A 366 11.44 12.17 -6.74
C LEU A 366 11.65 13.64 -6.36
N GLU A 367 12.53 13.91 -5.39
CA GLU A 367 12.84 15.27 -4.95
C GLU A 367 13.51 16.11 -6.04
N GLY A 368 14.52 15.55 -6.71
CA GLY A 368 15.29 16.22 -7.76
C GLY A 368 14.40 16.63 -8.93
N PHE A 369 13.61 15.69 -9.45
CA PHE A 369 12.68 15.97 -10.54
C PHE A 369 11.52 16.88 -10.09
N ALA A 370 11.02 16.74 -8.86
CA ALA A 370 10.01 17.64 -8.34
C ALA A 370 10.50 19.10 -8.34
N LYS A 371 11.76 19.33 -7.95
CA LYS A 371 12.41 20.64 -8.01
C LYS A 371 12.57 21.14 -9.45
N GLU A 372 13.11 20.30 -10.34
CA GLU A 372 13.37 20.66 -11.74
C GLU A 372 12.09 21.01 -12.50
N LYS A 373 11.01 20.24 -12.29
CA LYS A 373 9.74 20.45 -12.98
C LYS A 373 8.83 21.46 -12.28
N HIS A 374 9.28 22.04 -11.16
CA HIS A 374 8.53 22.98 -10.32
C HIS A 374 7.19 22.40 -9.87
N CYS A 375 7.22 21.20 -9.29
CA CYS A 375 6.04 20.60 -8.67
C CYS A 375 5.64 21.40 -7.44
N ASP A 376 4.34 21.52 -7.21
CA ASP A 376 3.73 22.29 -6.12
C ASP A 376 2.91 21.42 -5.17
N LEU A 377 2.94 20.10 -5.34
CA LEU A 377 2.39 19.11 -4.41
C LEU A 377 3.24 17.84 -4.45
N LEU A 378 3.67 17.36 -3.28
CA LEU A 378 4.36 16.09 -3.12
C LEU A 378 3.43 15.05 -2.50
N ILE A 379 3.41 13.84 -3.07
CA ILE A 379 2.60 12.72 -2.58
C ILE A 379 3.48 11.47 -2.45
N THR A 380 3.67 10.98 -1.23
CA THR A 380 4.37 9.72 -0.95
C THR A 380 4.17 9.36 0.53
N HIS A 381 4.82 8.30 1.02
CA HIS A 381 4.75 7.85 2.41
C HIS A 381 5.73 8.65 3.30
N SER A 382 5.80 8.39 4.62
CA SER A 382 6.48 9.26 5.61
C SER A 382 7.96 9.58 5.36
N HIS A 383 8.68 8.79 4.56
CA HIS A 383 10.07 9.08 4.21
C HIS A 383 10.21 10.32 3.31
N GLY A 384 9.16 10.71 2.58
CA GLY A 384 9.13 11.94 1.78
C GLY A 384 9.08 13.24 2.58
N ARG A 385 8.87 13.21 3.90
CA ARG A 385 8.75 14.42 4.73
C ARG A 385 9.97 15.35 4.63
N GLN A 386 11.16 14.79 4.43
CA GLN A 386 12.40 15.57 4.31
C GLN A 386 12.46 16.30 2.97
N ALA A 387 12.13 15.60 1.87
CA ALA A 387 12.04 16.18 0.54
C ALA A 387 10.99 17.31 0.51
N ALA A 388 9.80 17.05 1.05
CA ALA A 388 8.75 18.07 1.20
C ALA A 388 9.24 19.32 1.94
N GLY A 389 9.94 19.15 3.07
CA GLY A 389 10.46 20.26 3.86
C GLY A 389 11.51 21.09 3.13
N ARG A 390 12.39 20.45 2.35
CA ARG A 390 13.41 21.13 1.53
C ARG A 390 12.81 21.85 0.32
N LEU A 391 11.85 21.21 -0.35
CA LEU A 391 11.12 21.78 -1.47
C LEU A 391 10.14 22.88 -1.05
N LYS A 392 9.73 22.88 0.22
CA LYS A 392 8.70 23.77 0.79
C LYS A 392 7.38 23.67 0.01
N VAL A 393 6.94 22.44 -0.24
CA VAL A 393 5.67 22.15 -0.92
C VAL A 393 4.71 21.42 0.03
N PRO A 394 3.39 21.55 -0.16
CA PRO A 394 2.43 20.73 0.57
C PRO A 394 2.72 19.24 0.35
N PHE A 395 2.59 18.45 1.41
CA PHE A 395 2.94 17.02 1.42
C PHE A 395 1.80 16.14 1.92
N TYR A 396 1.16 15.43 0.98
CA TYR A 396 0.13 14.45 1.27
C TYR A 396 0.76 13.08 1.50
N ARG A 397 0.44 12.46 2.65
CA ARG A 397 0.99 11.17 3.06
C ARG A 397 0.06 10.05 2.67
N VAL A 398 0.56 9.09 1.90
CA VAL A 398 -0.21 7.93 1.46
C VAL A 398 0.70 6.74 1.18
N GLY A 399 0.16 5.54 1.27
CA GLY A 399 0.89 4.28 1.11
C GLY A 399 1.57 3.84 2.40
N PHE A 400 2.62 3.04 2.27
CA PHE A 400 3.32 2.44 3.40
C PHE A 400 4.83 2.73 3.31
N PRO A 401 5.52 3.05 4.42
CA PRO A 401 5.00 3.24 5.79
C PRO A 401 4.57 4.69 6.09
N ILE A 402 3.52 4.85 6.91
CA ILE A 402 3.15 6.12 7.53
C ILE A 402 3.41 6.02 9.03
N PHE A 403 4.55 6.52 9.50
CA PHE A 403 4.95 6.42 10.91
C PHE A 403 4.87 7.74 11.68
N ASP A 404 4.77 8.87 10.96
CA ASP A 404 4.75 10.22 11.53
C ASP A 404 3.33 10.81 11.66
N ARG A 405 2.30 10.00 11.47
CA ARG A 405 0.87 10.32 11.69
C ARG A 405 0.17 9.15 12.38
N LEU A 406 -0.98 9.45 12.98
CA LEU A 406 -1.87 8.43 13.56
C LEU A 406 -2.99 8.10 12.57
N GLY A 407 -3.55 6.89 12.71
CA GLY A 407 -4.70 6.45 11.90
C GLY A 407 -4.35 6.03 10.47
N ALA A 408 -3.10 5.65 10.20
CA ALA A 408 -2.67 5.22 8.86
C ALA A 408 -3.49 4.03 8.33
N GLY A 409 -3.71 3.01 9.17
CA GLY A 409 -4.54 1.85 8.83
C GLY A 409 -6.04 2.17 8.63
N HIS A 410 -6.51 3.33 9.08
CA HIS A 410 -7.92 3.74 9.01
C HIS A 410 -8.19 4.78 7.92
N GLN A 411 -7.19 5.10 7.10
CA GLN A 411 -7.43 5.95 5.94
C GLN A 411 -8.39 5.24 4.98
N VAL A 412 -9.22 6.00 4.26
CA VAL A 412 -10.15 5.41 3.28
C VAL A 412 -10.03 6.22 2.00
N SER A 413 -9.69 5.54 0.92
CA SER A 413 -9.48 6.05 -0.43
C SER A 413 -10.45 5.44 -1.44
N VAL A 414 -10.94 4.23 -1.18
CA VAL A 414 -11.90 3.52 -2.04
C VAL A 414 -13.32 4.05 -1.89
N GLY A 415 -14.17 3.79 -2.88
CA GLY A 415 -15.56 4.23 -2.86
C GLY A 415 -15.70 5.73 -3.13
N TYR A 416 -16.93 6.16 -3.39
CA TYR A 416 -17.23 7.58 -3.58
C TYR A 416 -16.87 8.42 -2.35
N ARG A 417 -17.12 7.88 -1.15
CA ARG A 417 -16.85 8.55 0.12
C ARG A 417 -15.34 8.68 0.40
N GLY A 418 -14.57 7.61 0.21
CA GLY A 418 -13.12 7.64 0.38
C GLY A 418 -12.47 8.61 -0.61
N THR A 419 -12.82 8.49 -1.89
CA THR A 419 -12.35 9.41 -2.94
C THR A 419 -12.60 10.88 -2.58
N ARG A 420 -13.84 11.19 -2.15
CA ARG A 420 -14.22 12.55 -1.75
C ARG A 420 -13.36 13.06 -0.59
N ASN A 421 -13.14 12.23 0.42
CA ASN A 421 -12.35 12.60 1.58
C ASN A 421 -10.88 12.84 1.21
N VAL A 422 -10.29 12.01 0.33
CA VAL A 422 -8.93 12.22 -0.20
C VAL A 422 -8.82 13.57 -0.93
N ILE A 423 -9.79 13.89 -1.80
CA ILE A 423 -9.84 15.18 -2.50
C ILE A 423 -9.86 16.34 -1.50
N PHE A 424 -10.72 16.29 -0.48
CA PHE A 424 -10.77 17.32 0.55
C PHE A 424 -9.48 17.44 1.35
N GLN A 425 -8.85 16.31 1.71
CA GLN A 425 -7.58 16.33 2.44
C GLN A 425 -6.47 17.02 1.62
N ILE A 426 -6.37 16.71 0.33
CA ILE A 426 -5.39 17.33 -0.57
C ILE A 426 -5.69 18.83 -0.76
N ALA A 427 -6.96 19.19 -1.02
CA ALA A 427 -7.36 20.58 -1.20
C ALA A 427 -7.08 21.43 0.07
N ASN A 428 -7.43 20.91 1.25
CA ASN A 428 -7.19 21.60 2.51
C ASN A 428 -5.70 21.72 2.85
N LEU A 429 -4.90 20.71 2.55
CA LEU A 429 -3.45 20.75 2.68
C LEU A 429 -2.84 21.88 1.81
N VAL A 430 -3.32 22.00 0.58
CA VAL A 430 -2.93 23.06 -0.35
C VAL A 430 -3.32 24.44 0.18
N ILE A 431 -4.56 24.59 0.68
CA ILE A 431 -5.06 25.86 1.24
C ILE A 431 -4.22 26.27 2.45
N ALA A 432 -3.99 25.35 3.39
CA ALA A 432 -3.19 25.61 4.59
C ALA A 432 -1.76 26.03 4.23
N HIS A 433 -1.13 25.35 3.27
CA HIS A 433 0.20 25.71 2.82
C HIS A 433 0.26 27.12 2.23
N ARG A 434 -0.70 27.49 1.37
CA ARG A 434 -0.82 28.85 0.81
C ARG A 434 -0.99 29.88 1.92
N ASP A 435 -1.82 29.58 2.90
CA ASP A 435 -2.11 30.48 4.01
C ASP A 435 -0.89 30.75 4.91
N GLU A 436 -0.03 29.75 5.08
CA GLU A 436 1.20 29.88 5.87
C GLU A 436 2.35 30.55 5.10
N ASN A 437 2.47 30.30 3.79
CA ASN A 437 3.67 30.63 3.02
C ASN A 437 3.47 31.76 1.98
N ASP A 438 2.24 31.89 1.48
CA ASP A 438 1.91 32.74 0.32
C ASP A 438 0.93 33.87 0.64
N ARG A 439 0.56 34.07 1.92
CA ARG A 439 -0.25 35.23 2.30
C ARG A 439 0.45 36.53 1.91
N PRO A 440 -0.22 37.43 1.19
CA PRO A 440 0.28 38.77 0.97
C PRO A 440 0.42 39.48 2.33
N THR A 441 1.65 39.81 2.72
CA THR A 441 1.91 40.70 3.84
C THR A 441 1.99 42.14 3.33
N PRO A 442 1.75 43.16 4.18
CA PRO A 442 1.97 44.56 3.80
C PRO A 442 3.37 44.83 3.20
N ASP A 443 4.38 44.04 3.59
CA ASP A 443 5.73 44.09 3.03
C ASP A 443 5.83 43.50 1.62
N ARG A 444 5.05 42.45 1.31
CA ARG A 444 4.92 41.87 -0.04
C ARG A 444 4.07 42.72 -0.99
N TRP A 445 3.21 43.59 -0.46
CA TRP A 445 2.48 44.59 -1.27
C TRP A 445 3.39 45.71 -1.82
N ARG A 446 4.52 45.99 -1.16
CA ARG A 446 5.40 47.12 -1.53
C ARG A 446 6.32 46.83 -2.72
N THR A 447 6.48 45.57 -3.12
CA THR A 447 7.35 45.20 -4.23
C THR A 447 6.59 45.16 -5.55
N THR A 448 6.08 46.31 -5.99
CA THR A 448 5.76 46.53 -7.40
C THR A 448 7.03 47.11 -8.06
N PRO A 449 7.71 46.41 -8.98
CA PRO A 449 8.82 46.99 -9.72
C PRO A 449 8.23 48.07 -10.66
N GLY A 450 8.32 49.34 -10.26
CA GLY A 450 7.82 50.43 -11.11
C GLY A 450 7.53 51.76 -10.40
N LEU A 451 7.42 51.78 -9.06
CA LEU A 451 7.29 53.05 -8.35
C LEU A 451 8.68 53.60 -8.01
N PRO A 452 9.07 54.79 -8.52
CA PRO A 452 10.36 55.37 -8.22
C PRO A 452 10.48 55.59 -6.72
N GLN A 453 11.53 55.03 -6.12
CA GLN A 453 11.92 55.36 -4.76
C GLN A 453 12.18 56.87 -4.71
N HIS A 454 11.33 57.62 -4.03
CA HIS A 454 11.60 59.02 -3.73
C HIS A 454 12.88 59.07 -2.90
N VAL A 455 13.97 59.47 -3.54
CA VAL A 455 15.21 59.85 -2.88
C VAL A 455 14.89 61.11 -2.08
N GLY A 456 14.70 60.92 -0.77
CA GLY A 456 14.54 62.02 0.17
C GLY A 456 15.82 62.85 0.22
N HIS A 457 15.82 63.98 -0.47
CA HIS A 457 16.76 65.07 -0.21
C HIS A 457 16.66 65.48 1.26
N ARG A 458 17.72 65.24 2.05
CA ARG A 458 18.02 66.08 3.21
C ARG A 458 19.31 66.83 2.95
N ARG A 459 19.14 68.15 2.84
CA ARG A 459 20.17 69.19 2.72
C ARG A 459 21.10 69.17 3.92
N SER A 460 22.35 69.50 3.64
CA SER A 460 23.39 69.89 4.57
C SER A 460 23.18 71.32 5.09
N THR A 461 23.33 71.50 6.40
CA THR A 461 23.84 72.69 7.11
C THR A 461 24.33 72.14 8.48
N GLY A 462 25.63 72.02 8.78
CA GLY A 462 26.51 73.07 9.33
C GLY A 462 25.93 73.60 10.67
N ALA A 463 26.54 73.53 11.85
CA ALA A 463 27.92 73.36 12.31
C ALA A 463 27.88 72.97 13.83
N PRO A 464 29.02 72.85 14.56
CA PRO A 464 29.19 72.03 15.78
C PRO A 464 28.92 72.78 17.09
N GLU A 465 28.73 72.08 18.21
CA GLU A 465 29.36 72.41 19.51
C GLU A 465 29.05 71.40 20.64
N ARG A 466 30.14 71.00 21.31
CA ARG A 466 30.34 70.81 22.77
C ARG A 466 29.59 69.72 23.56
N SER A 467 30.43 68.79 24.04
CA SER A 467 30.37 68.10 25.34
C SER A 467 29.89 68.97 26.51
N ILE A 468 29.13 68.39 27.44
CA ILE A 468 29.39 68.34 28.90
C ILE A 468 28.35 67.40 29.57
N ALA A 469 28.88 66.60 30.51
CA ALA A 469 28.26 65.79 31.58
C ALA A 469 27.56 64.47 31.20
#